data_AF-V4PW19-F1
#
_entry.id   AF-V4PW19-F1
#
_cell.length_a   1.000
_cell.length_b   1.000
_cell.length_c   1.000
_cell.angle_alpha   90.00
_cell.angle_beta   90.00
_cell.angle_gamma   90.00
#
_symmetry.space_group_name_H-M   'P 1'
#
loop_
_entity.id
_entity.type
_entity.pdbx_description
1 polymer ?
#
loop_
_entity_poly.entity_id
_entity_poly.type
_entity_poly.pdbx_seq_one_letter_code
_entity_poly.pdbx_strand_id
1 'polypeptide(L)'
;MKLLLEILPFVAEEACFALKGGTAINLFEWDLPRLSVDIDLTYLPTGRREEALASISEALGRIKTRIEDKLKPTRVTLVPQKDGLEAKLHRQRLRTQIKVEVNPVFRGHLLPIRSTSCSEKVQGMFGRFVETPVVSRGELFGAVARTA
;
A
#
# COMPACT_ATOMS: atom_id res chain seq x y z
N MET A 1 8.88 11.49 -4.80
CA MET A 1 9.39 10.29 -4.10
C MET A 1 9.22 10.36 -2.58
N LYS A 2 9.57 11.48 -1.91
CA LYS A 2 9.39 11.65 -0.45
C LYS A 2 7.99 11.32 0.06
N LEU A 3 6.95 11.71 -0.68
CA LEU A 3 5.56 11.51 -0.27
C LEU A 3 5.17 10.02 -0.11
N LEU A 4 5.70 9.12 -0.95
CA LEU A 4 5.36 7.68 -0.86
C LEU A 4 5.88 7.07 0.43
N LEU A 5 7.15 7.35 0.75
CA LEU A 5 7.80 6.86 1.97
C LEU A 5 7.36 7.62 3.22
N GLU A 6 6.79 8.82 3.06
CA GLU A 6 6.06 9.50 4.12
C GLU A 6 4.69 8.84 4.38
N ILE A 7 4.02 8.31 3.35
CA ILE A 7 2.70 7.67 3.46
C ILE A 7 2.78 6.22 3.94
N LEU A 8 3.76 5.45 3.46
CA LEU A 8 3.88 4.02 3.74
C LEU A 8 3.82 3.64 5.23
N PRO A 9 4.45 4.37 6.17
CA PRO A 9 4.33 4.08 7.60
C PRO A 9 2.88 4.11 8.09
N PHE A 10 2.07 5.08 7.65
CA PHE A 10 0.66 5.18 8.06
C PHE A 10 -0.18 4.02 7.53
N VAL A 11 0.20 3.46 6.37
CA VAL A 11 -0.42 2.28 5.79
C VAL A 11 0.02 1.02 6.54
N ALA A 12 1.30 0.92 6.91
CA ALA A 12 1.87 -0.22 7.63
C ALA A 12 1.29 -0.37 9.06
N GLU A 13 0.76 0.69 9.65
CA GLU A 13 0.01 0.64 10.92
C GLU A 13 -1.30 -0.18 10.82
N GLU A 14 -1.87 -0.36 9.62
CA GLU A 14 -3.08 -1.15 9.43
C GLU A 14 -2.73 -2.61 9.13
N ALA A 15 -2.70 -3.44 10.18
CA ALA A 15 -2.37 -4.87 10.09
C ALA A 15 -3.33 -5.70 9.21
N CYS A 16 -4.48 -5.15 8.82
CA CYS A 16 -5.41 -5.80 7.89
C CYS A 16 -4.94 -5.75 6.43
N PHE A 17 -3.83 -5.07 6.13
CA PHE A 17 -3.28 -4.93 4.79
C PHE A 17 -1.89 -5.56 4.65
N ALA A 18 -1.62 -6.08 3.45
CA ALA A 18 -0.27 -6.36 2.99
C ALA A 18 0.00 -5.67 1.64
N LEU A 19 1.22 -5.17 1.47
CA LEU A 19 1.70 -4.58 0.23
C LEU A 19 1.93 -5.66 -0.84
N LYS A 20 1.58 -5.33 -2.08
CA LYS A 20 1.80 -6.16 -3.28
C LYS A 20 2.21 -5.30 -4.46
N GLY A 21 2.24 -5.90 -5.65
CA GLY A 21 2.40 -5.20 -6.92
C GLY A 21 3.82 -4.67 -7.17
N GLY A 22 3.94 -3.79 -8.15
CA GLY A 22 5.22 -3.27 -8.63
C GLY A 22 5.97 -2.46 -7.59
N THR A 23 5.26 -1.78 -6.68
CA THR A 23 5.86 -1.02 -5.58
C THR A 23 6.51 -1.92 -4.55
N ALA A 24 5.87 -3.04 -4.19
CA ALA A 24 6.49 -4.03 -3.32
C ALA A 24 7.78 -4.61 -3.94
N ILE A 25 7.72 -5.00 -5.22
CA ILE A 25 8.90 -5.52 -5.93
C ILE A 25 10.03 -4.48 -5.95
N ASN A 26 9.72 -3.24 -6.31
CA ASN A 26 10.73 -2.20 -6.42
C ASN A 26 11.38 -1.86 -5.06
N LEU A 27 10.59 -1.76 -3.98
CA LEU A 27 11.11 -1.31 -2.68
C LEU A 27 11.79 -2.41 -1.87
N PHE A 28 11.36 -3.67 -2.03
CA PHE A 28 11.78 -4.77 -1.16
C PHE A 28 12.61 -5.84 -1.87
N GLU A 29 12.60 -5.90 -3.21
CA GLU A 29 13.29 -6.96 -3.96
C GLU A 29 14.33 -6.42 -4.96
N TRP A 30 14.11 -5.24 -5.58
CA TRP A 30 14.91 -4.77 -6.72
C TRP A 30 15.68 -3.46 -6.52
N ASP A 31 15.79 -2.95 -5.29
CA ASP A 31 16.58 -1.73 -5.01
C ASP A 31 16.13 -0.49 -5.81
N LEU A 32 14.82 -0.36 -5.97
CA LEU A 32 14.13 0.75 -6.62
C LEU A 32 14.70 1.08 -8.01
N PRO A 33 14.64 0.14 -8.99
CA PRO A 33 15.24 0.35 -10.30
C PRO A 33 14.41 1.32 -11.16
N ARG A 34 13.12 1.44 -10.83
CA ARG A 34 12.18 2.38 -11.43
C ARG A 34 11.23 2.94 -10.37
N LEU A 35 10.74 4.14 -10.62
CA LEU A 35 9.74 4.77 -9.76
C LEU A 35 8.38 4.11 -9.99
N SER A 36 7.75 3.58 -8.94
CA SER A 36 6.32 3.31 -8.92
C SER A 36 5.68 4.23 -7.88
N VAL A 37 4.54 4.83 -8.22
CA VAL A 37 3.89 5.88 -7.42
C VAL A 37 2.58 5.40 -6.78
N ASP A 38 2.20 4.15 -7.03
CA ASP A 38 0.98 3.54 -6.53
C ASP A 38 1.29 2.58 -5.37
N ILE A 39 0.40 2.48 -4.40
CA ILE A 39 0.49 1.57 -3.26
C ILE A 39 -0.63 0.55 -3.44
N ASP A 40 -0.27 -0.64 -3.91
CA ASP A 40 -1.20 -1.75 -4.04
C ASP A 40 -1.24 -2.57 -2.75
N LEU A 41 -2.42 -2.70 -2.18
CA LEU A 41 -2.67 -3.46 -0.96
C LEU A 41 -3.59 -4.65 -1.24
N THR A 42 -3.43 -5.68 -0.42
CA THR A 42 -4.36 -6.80 -0.29
C THR A 42 -4.92 -6.81 1.12
N TYR A 43 -6.23 -6.92 1.24
CA TYR A 43 -6.90 -7.15 2.51
C TYR A 43 -6.68 -8.60 2.96
N LEU A 44 -6.21 -8.78 4.20
CA LEU A 44 -5.79 -10.08 4.74
C LEU A 44 -6.93 -10.88 5.40
N PRO A 45 -7.83 -10.27 6.20
CA PRO A 45 -8.88 -11.03 6.86
C PRO A 45 -9.84 -11.69 5.86
N THR A 46 -10.27 -12.90 6.19
CA THR A 46 -11.33 -13.61 5.47
C THR A 46 -12.69 -13.25 6.06
N GLY A 47 -13.74 -13.16 5.25
CA GLY A 47 -15.09 -12.86 5.72
C GLY A 47 -16.05 -12.63 4.57
N ARG A 48 -17.27 -12.17 4.89
CA ARG A 48 -18.24 -11.79 3.86
C ARG A 48 -17.76 -10.55 3.11
N ARG A 49 -18.20 -10.40 1.86
CA ARG A 49 -17.79 -9.26 1.02
C ARG A 49 -18.12 -7.93 1.67
N GLU A 50 -19.31 -7.82 2.22
CA GLU A 50 -19.84 -6.60 2.82
C GLU A 50 -19.02 -6.20 4.06
N GLU A 51 -18.68 -7.16 4.91
CA GLU A 51 -17.85 -6.98 6.10
C GLU A 51 -16.42 -6.57 5.74
N ALA A 52 -15.84 -7.18 4.70
CA ALA A 52 -14.52 -6.82 4.20
C ALA A 52 -14.51 -5.38 3.66
N LEU A 53 -15.49 -5.00 2.85
CA LEU A 53 -15.59 -3.63 2.31
C LEU A 53 -15.79 -2.59 3.41
N ALA A 54 -16.59 -2.88 4.43
CA ALA A 54 -16.74 -2.01 5.60
C ALA A 54 -15.41 -1.85 6.34
N SER A 55 -14.71 -2.94 6.62
CA SER A 55 -13.42 -2.94 7.33
C SER A 55 -12.33 -2.19 6.56
N ILE A 56 -12.29 -2.37 5.23
CA ILE A 56 -11.38 -1.64 4.34
C ILE A 56 -11.67 -0.13 4.41
N SER A 57 -12.94 0.25 4.34
CA SER A 57 -13.37 1.65 4.41
C SER A 57 -12.94 2.32 5.72
N GLU A 58 -13.14 1.62 6.84
CA GLU A 58 -12.73 2.10 8.16
C GLU A 58 -11.21 2.25 8.27
N ALA A 59 -10.44 1.27 7.79
CA ALA A 59 -8.98 1.31 7.80
C ALA A 59 -8.43 2.46 6.93
N LEU A 60 -8.98 2.64 5.72
CA LEU A 60 -8.63 3.77 4.86
C LEU A 60 -9.02 5.12 5.49
N GLY A 61 -10.13 5.17 6.23
CA GLY A 61 -10.55 6.33 7.02
C GLY A 61 -9.53 6.69 8.11
N ARG A 62 -9.04 5.69 8.86
CA ARG A 62 -7.98 5.90 9.86
C ARG A 62 -6.68 6.39 9.24
N ILE A 63 -6.25 5.77 8.13
CA ILE A 63 -5.08 6.20 7.37
C ILE A 63 -5.22 7.65 6.92
N LYS A 64 -6.38 8.02 6.35
CA LYS A 64 -6.69 9.40 5.95
C LYS A 64 -6.51 10.37 7.10
N THR A 65 -7.13 10.12 8.24
CA THR A 65 -7.04 11.00 9.42
C THR A 65 -5.59 11.18 9.86
N ARG A 66 -4.83 10.08 10.03
CA ARG A 66 -3.42 10.15 10.44
C ARG A 66 -2.57 10.96 9.47
N ILE A 67 -2.76 10.76 8.16
CA ILE A 67 -2.01 11.48 7.13
C ILE A 67 -2.34 12.98 7.13
N GLU A 68 -3.63 13.34 7.17
CA GLU A 68 -4.03 14.75 7.15
C GLU A 68 -3.60 15.49 8.43
N ASP A 69 -3.55 14.79 9.57
CA ASP A 69 -3.08 15.34 10.83
C ASP A 69 -1.57 15.55 10.87
N LYS A 70 -0.79 14.55 10.43
CA LYS A 70 0.67 14.51 10.58
C LYS A 70 1.43 15.06 9.37
N LEU A 71 0.82 15.05 8.17
CA LEU A 71 1.48 15.37 6.91
C LEU A 71 0.86 16.57 6.20
N LYS A 72 0.74 17.70 6.89
CA LYS A 72 0.21 18.94 6.28
C LYS A 72 1.14 19.48 5.17
N PRO A 73 0.63 20.03 4.05
CA PRO A 73 -0.78 20.21 3.67
C PRO A 73 -1.26 19.11 2.69
N THR A 74 -1.18 17.84 3.08
CA THR A 74 -1.69 16.72 2.27
C THR A 74 -3.19 16.57 2.48
N ARG A 75 -3.92 16.26 1.40
CA ARG A 75 -5.33 15.88 1.46
C ARG A 75 -5.52 14.48 0.90
N VAL A 76 -6.43 13.75 1.51
CA VAL A 76 -6.79 12.40 1.12
C VAL A 76 -8.25 12.37 0.73
N THR A 77 -8.53 11.86 -0.45
CA THR A 77 -9.88 11.64 -0.96
C THR A 77 -10.13 10.14 -1.05
N LEU A 78 -11.15 9.65 -0.35
CA LEU A 78 -11.59 8.27 -0.49
C LEU A 78 -12.56 8.16 -1.66
N VAL A 79 -12.36 7.17 -2.52
CA VAL A 79 -13.13 6.92 -3.74
C VAL A 79 -13.67 5.49 -3.68
N PRO A 80 -15.00 5.30 -3.59
CA PRO A 80 -15.60 3.97 -3.70
C PRO A 80 -15.36 3.39 -5.09
N GLN A 81 -14.98 2.12 -5.18
CA GLN A 81 -14.97 1.38 -6.44
C GLN A 81 -15.90 0.17 -6.38
N LYS A 82 -16.28 -0.36 -7.56
CA LYS A 82 -17.16 -1.54 -7.65
C LYS A 82 -16.56 -2.79 -7.00
N ASP A 83 -15.24 -2.94 -7.09
CA ASP A 83 -14.50 -4.14 -6.68
C ASP A 83 -13.58 -3.95 -5.47
N GLY A 84 -13.66 -2.80 -4.80
CA GLY A 84 -12.81 -2.44 -3.64
C GLY A 84 -12.96 -0.96 -3.28
N LEU A 85 -12.17 -0.49 -2.31
CA LEU A 85 -12.03 0.96 -2.07
C LEU A 85 -10.65 1.44 -2.52
N GLU A 86 -10.63 2.65 -3.08
CA GLU A 86 -9.43 3.36 -3.47
C GLU A 86 -9.29 4.62 -2.61
N ALA A 87 -8.08 4.93 -2.16
CA ALA A 87 -7.75 6.22 -1.58
C ALA A 87 -6.80 6.97 -2.53
N LYS A 88 -7.20 8.18 -2.92
CA LYS A 88 -6.37 9.10 -3.71
C LYS A 88 -5.79 10.16 -2.79
N LEU A 89 -4.47 10.20 -2.69
CA LEU A 89 -3.75 11.15 -1.86
C LEU A 89 -3.15 12.23 -2.75
N HIS A 90 -3.48 13.47 -2.48
CA HIS A 90 -2.98 14.62 -3.23
C HIS A 90 -2.31 15.61 -2.31
N ARG A 91 -1.05 15.94 -2.61
CA ARG A 91 -0.33 17.00 -1.90
C ARG A 91 -0.57 18.34 -2.59
N GLN A 92 -1.38 19.19 -1.96
CA GLN A 92 -1.94 20.41 -2.57
C GLN A 92 -0.92 21.39 -3.15
N ARG A 93 0.34 21.38 -2.68
CA ARG A 93 1.38 22.33 -3.12
C ARG A 93 2.35 21.81 -4.18
N LEU A 94 2.44 20.49 -4.39
CA LEU A 94 3.54 19.89 -5.17
C LEU A 94 3.08 19.11 -6.40
N ARG A 95 1.79 19.22 -6.79
CA ARG A 95 1.17 18.47 -7.90
C ARG A 95 1.46 16.95 -7.87
N THR A 96 1.87 16.41 -6.71
CA THR A 96 2.20 15.00 -6.54
C THR A 96 0.95 14.28 -6.03
N GLN A 97 0.56 13.25 -6.74
CA GLN A 97 -0.53 12.37 -6.37
C GLN A 97 0.04 10.97 -6.12
N ILE A 98 -0.48 10.32 -5.08
CA ILE A 98 -0.22 8.91 -4.77
C ILE A 98 -1.57 8.24 -4.66
N LYS A 99 -1.66 7.06 -5.24
CA LYS A 99 -2.86 6.26 -5.24
C LYS A 99 -2.63 5.05 -4.35
N VAL A 100 -3.57 4.78 -3.46
CA VAL A 100 -3.59 3.57 -2.62
C VAL A 100 -4.80 2.77 -3.05
N GLU A 101 -4.57 1.59 -3.63
CA GLU A 101 -5.64 0.68 -4.04
C GLU A 101 -5.66 -0.53 -3.14
N VAL A 102 -6.85 -0.87 -2.62
CA VAL A 102 -7.04 -2.09 -1.85
C VAL A 102 -7.79 -3.10 -2.70
N ASN A 103 -7.15 -4.23 -2.95
CA ASN A 103 -7.78 -5.40 -3.53
C ASN A 103 -8.40 -6.25 -2.42
N PRO A 104 -9.75 -6.36 -2.33
CA PRO A 104 -10.40 -7.32 -1.46
C PRO A 104 -10.28 -8.69 -2.13
N VAL A 105 -9.15 -9.36 -1.94
CA VAL A 105 -8.98 -10.71 -2.48
C VAL A 105 -9.78 -11.67 -1.61
N PHE A 106 -11.00 -12.00 -2.02
CA PHE A 106 -11.90 -12.93 -1.30
C PHE A 106 -11.42 -14.39 -1.27
N ARG A 107 -10.29 -14.70 -1.92
CA ARG A 107 -9.67 -16.04 -1.93
C ARG A 107 -8.52 -16.18 -0.92
N GLY A 108 -8.25 -15.16 -0.10
CA GLY A 108 -7.11 -15.13 0.82
C GLY A 108 -5.76 -14.94 0.09
N HIS A 109 -4.68 -14.99 0.87
CA HIS A 109 -3.31 -15.12 0.35
C HIS A 109 -2.98 -16.61 0.24
N LEU A 110 -2.32 -17.00 -0.85
CA LEU A 110 -1.97 -18.40 -1.14
C LEU A 110 -0.77 -18.88 -0.31
N LEU A 111 0.07 -17.94 0.13
CA LEU A 111 1.33 -18.21 0.81
C LEU A 111 1.51 -17.24 1.98
N PRO A 112 2.30 -17.61 3.02
CA PRO A 112 2.48 -16.77 4.20
C PRO A 112 2.94 -15.35 3.88
N ILE A 113 2.33 -14.37 4.55
CA ILE A 113 2.73 -12.96 4.51
C ILE A 113 4.10 -12.81 5.18
N ARG A 114 4.97 -11.98 4.59
CA ARG A 114 6.30 -11.70 5.10
C ARG A 114 6.35 -10.29 5.66
N SER A 115 6.78 -10.13 6.91
CA SER A 115 7.22 -8.81 7.38
C SER A 115 8.62 -8.57 6.82
N THR A 116 8.82 -7.49 6.06
CA THR A 116 10.13 -7.19 5.46
C THR A 116 10.42 -5.71 5.54
N SER A 117 11.68 -5.37 5.79
CA SER A 117 12.19 -4.01 5.68
C SER A 117 12.49 -3.67 4.23
N CYS A 118 12.31 -2.41 3.83
CA CYS A 118 12.76 -1.92 2.53
C CYS A 118 14.29 -2.07 2.40
N SER A 119 14.80 -2.15 1.17
CA SER A 119 16.23 -2.44 0.95
C SER A 119 17.15 -1.35 1.51
N GLU A 120 18.41 -1.69 1.84
CA GLU A 120 19.38 -0.75 2.41
C GLU A 120 19.55 0.50 1.54
N LYS A 121 19.52 0.34 0.22
CA LYS A 121 19.59 1.47 -0.73
C LYS A 121 18.39 2.39 -0.58
N VAL A 122 17.18 1.85 -0.43
CA VAL A 122 15.97 2.65 -0.17
C VAL A 122 16.09 3.34 1.18
N GLN A 123 16.51 2.63 2.23
CA GLN A 123 16.71 3.23 3.54
C GLN A 123 17.71 4.39 3.50
N GLY A 124 18.86 4.20 2.82
CA GLY A 124 19.90 5.21 2.66
C GLY A 124 19.47 6.40 1.80
N MET A 125 18.74 6.17 0.70
CA MET A 125 18.25 7.23 -0.19
C MET A 125 17.24 8.16 0.49
N PHE A 126 16.49 7.68 1.48
CA PHE A 126 15.37 8.43 2.07
C PHE A 126 15.49 8.66 3.57
N GLY A 127 16.53 8.13 4.21
CA GLY A 127 16.78 8.27 5.65
C GLY A 127 15.63 7.73 6.50
N ARG A 128 14.92 6.70 6.03
CA ARG A 128 13.73 6.14 6.69
C ARG A 128 13.75 4.62 6.62
N PHE A 129 13.54 4.00 7.77
CA PHE A 129 13.23 2.58 7.89
C PHE A 129 11.72 2.39 7.75
N VAL A 130 11.32 1.48 6.87
CA VAL A 130 9.91 1.07 6.71
C VAL A 130 9.88 -0.45 6.70
N GLU A 131 9.21 -1.02 7.68
CA GLU A 131 8.82 -2.41 7.70
C GLU A 131 7.32 -2.50 7.44
N THR A 132 6.90 -3.42 6.58
CA THR A 132 5.50 -3.59 6.24
C THR A 132 5.21 -5.05 5.92
N PRO A 133 3.99 -5.56 6.19
CA PRO A 133 3.56 -6.85 5.67
C PRO A 133 3.55 -6.81 4.14
N VAL A 134 4.24 -7.76 3.50
CA VAL A 134 4.32 -7.92 2.04
C VAL A 134 3.89 -9.33 1.69
N VAL A 135 3.14 -9.49 0.60
CA VAL A 135 2.79 -10.83 0.09
C VAL A 135 4.04 -11.65 -0.24
N SER A 136 3.88 -12.97 -0.32
CA SER A 136 4.99 -13.87 -0.61
C SER A 136 5.69 -13.51 -1.92
N ARG A 137 6.98 -13.86 -2.05
CA ARG A 137 7.74 -13.62 -3.28
C ARG A 137 7.07 -14.29 -4.50
N GLY A 138 6.53 -15.49 -4.32
CA GLY A 138 5.78 -16.22 -5.35
C GLY A 138 4.53 -15.47 -5.82
N GLU A 139 3.78 -14.83 -4.91
CA GLU A 139 2.60 -14.03 -5.27
C GLU A 139 2.95 -12.68 -5.90
N LEU A 140 4.06 -12.05 -5.47
CA LEU A 140 4.56 -10.83 -6.10
C LEU A 140 4.82 -11.04 -7.59
N PHE A 141 5.57 -12.08 -7.95
CA PHE A 141 5.93 -12.37 -9.34
C PHE A 141 4.85 -13.14 -10.12
N GLY A 142 4.06 -13.98 -9.44
CA GLY A 142 2.97 -14.73 -10.05
C GLY A 142 1.81 -13.86 -10.54
N ALA A 143 1.63 -12.66 -9.97
CA ALA A 143 0.68 -11.66 -10.48
C ALA A 143 1.20 -10.94 -11.74
N VAL A 144 2.53 -10.80 -11.89
CA VAL A 144 3.16 -10.19 -13.08
C VAL A 144 3.11 -11.14 -14.27
N ALA A 145 3.30 -12.45 -14.05
CA ALA A 145 3.29 -13.47 -15.10
C ALA A 145 1.92 -13.70 -15.77
N ARG A 146 0.81 -13.19 -15.20
CA ARG A 146 -0.54 -13.30 -15.80
C ARG A 146 -0.90 -12.14 -16.72
N THR A 147 -0.02 -11.16 -16.85
CA THR A 147 -0.25 -9.92 -17.61
C THR A 147 0.71 -9.79 -18.80
N ALA A 148 1.41 -10.87 -19.15
CA ALA A 148 2.32 -10.98 -20.29
C ALA A 148 1.72 -11.86 -21.39
#